data_AF-A0A800A7F3-F1
#
_entry.id   AF-A0A800A7F3-F1
#
_cell.length_a   1.000
_cell.length_b   1.000
_cell.length_c   1.000
_cell.angle_alpha   90.00
_cell.angle_beta   90.00
_cell.angle_gamma   90.00
#
_symmetry.space_group_name_H-M   'P 1'
#
loop_
_entity.id
_entity.type
_entity.pdbx_description
1 polymer ?
#
loop_
_entity_poly.entity_id
_entity_poly.type
_entity_poly.pdbx_seq_one_letter_code
_entity_poly.pdbx_strand_id
1 'polypeptide(L)'
;MVREDSLLSPVVEDEEELTLRPRTLNDFIGQGAVKERLRIALEASLKEGRPLDHLLFSGPPGLGKTTLAAIMAAEKGVSFRVTSGPALDRPGDLAAILSNLQPQDVFFIDEIHRLPRAVEEVLYPAMEDFQLDVVLGKGPTAQSIRIDLPRFTLVGATTRKGKVTAPLRDRFGIEEKLDYYEPADLARIIRRSSVIMGVEIAPQAADLLAGRSRRTPRIANRLLSRVRDYAVARASGVIDEKAAEEALEVFEVDELGLDKVDRAILEAIVHRFGGGPVGLSTLAIAVGEEPETVEDAYEPFLLQSGLMKRTPRGRMATEHAYVHLGLDPPADPQGKLI
;
A
#
# COMPACT_ATOMS: atom_id res chain seq x y z
N MET A 1 -16.99 20.07 8.61
CA MET A 1 -17.14 18.68 8.15
C MET A 1 -15.92 17.93 8.62
N VAL A 2 -16.03 17.22 9.74
CA VAL A 2 -14.95 16.35 10.23
C VAL A 2 -14.88 15.20 9.23
N ARG A 3 -13.75 15.02 8.55
CA ARG A 3 -13.51 13.83 7.73
C ARG A 3 -13.66 12.62 8.65
N GLU A 4 -14.52 11.68 8.31
CA GLU A 4 -14.62 10.43 9.06
C GLU A 4 -13.27 9.69 8.97
N ASP A 5 -12.73 9.36 10.13
CA ASP A 5 -11.37 8.86 10.30
C ASP A 5 -11.29 7.38 9.87
N SER A 6 -11.34 7.13 8.56
CA SER A 6 -11.14 5.78 8.01
C SER A 6 -9.72 5.29 8.30
N LEU A 7 -9.58 4.03 8.72
CA LEU A 7 -8.28 3.37 8.91
C LEU A 7 -7.48 3.26 7.62
N LEU A 8 -8.15 3.41 6.47
CA LEU A 8 -7.58 3.32 5.14
C LEU A 8 -7.45 4.68 4.44
N SER A 9 -7.93 5.77 5.05
CA SER A 9 -7.82 7.10 4.45
C SER A 9 -6.36 7.46 4.15
N PRO A 10 -6.08 8.08 2.98
CA PRO A 10 -4.80 8.70 2.70
C PRO A 10 -4.74 10.02 3.47
N VAL A 11 -4.52 9.95 4.77
CA VAL A 11 -4.08 11.12 5.54
C VAL A 11 -2.63 11.42 5.14
N VAL A 12 -2.28 12.71 5.11
CA VAL A 12 -0.88 13.19 5.07
C VAL A 12 -0.06 12.32 6.01
N GLU A 13 1.03 11.72 5.52
CA GLU A 13 1.85 10.79 6.31
C GLU A 13 2.16 11.40 7.68
N ASP A 14 1.63 10.80 8.74
CA ASP A 14 1.81 11.29 10.10
C ASP A 14 3.30 11.18 10.45
N GLU A 15 3.90 12.20 11.08
CA GLU A 15 5.32 12.17 11.45
C GLU A 15 5.63 10.96 12.35
N GLU A 16 4.65 10.57 13.17
CA GLU A 16 4.69 9.37 13.98
C GLU A 16 4.78 8.09 13.13
N GLU A 17 4.03 7.99 12.02
CA GLU A 17 4.08 6.83 11.11
C GLU A 17 5.48 6.66 10.49
N LEU A 18 6.21 7.76 10.23
CA LEU A 18 7.59 7.72 9.73
C LEU A 18 8.57 7.15 10.75
N THR A 19 8.40 7.47 12.05
CA THR A 19 9.27 6.94 13.11
C THR A 19 9.12 5.44 13.33
N LEU A 20 7.93 4.89 13.06
CA LEU A 20 7.63 3.47 13.20
C LEU A 20 8.25 2.62 12.08
N ARG A 21 8.61 3.23 10.93
CA ARG A 21 9.14 2.49 9.78
C ARG A 21 10.48 1.82 10.14
N PRO A 22 10.66 0.53 9.83
CA PRO A 22 11.96 -0.12 9.94
C PRO A 22 13.00 0.58 9.07
N ARG A 23 14.23 0.67 9.59
CA ARG A 23 15.35 1.35 8.92
C ARG A 23 16.34 0.38 8.27
N THR A 24 16.32 -0.89 8.69
CA THR A 24 17.17 -1.95 8.16
C THR A 24 16.33 -3.13 7.70
N LEU A 25 16.91 -4.00 6.86
CA LEU A 25 16.25 -5.26 6.46
C LEU A 25 15.98 -6.18 7.64
N ASN A 26 16.79 -6.09 8.70
CA ASN A 26 16.62 -6.90 9.91
C ASN A 26 15.43 -6.44 10.76
N ASP A 27 15.16 -5.14 10.79
CA ASP A 27 14.00 -4.57 11.49
C ASP A 27 12.68 -4.81 10.73
N PHE A 28 12.76 -5.15 9.44
CA PHE A 28 11.59 -5.43 8.61
C PHE A 28 11.04 -6.82 8.95
N ILE A 29 10.02 -6.87 9.82
CA ILE A 29 9.38 -8.13 10.25
C ILE A 29 8.59 -8.74 9.07
N GLY A 30 8.48 -10.07 9.02
CA GLY A 30 7.79 -10.78 7.93
C GLY A 30 8.54 -10.79 6.60
N GLN A 31 7.85 -11.18 5.52
CA GLN A 31 8.36 -11.19 4.13
C GLN A 31 9.68 -11.96 3.93
N GLY A 32 9.87 -13.10 4.62
CA GLY A 32 11.16 -13.81 4.69
C GLY A 32 11.81 -14.09 3.33
N ALA A 33 11.05 -14.61 2.37
CA ALA A 33 11.57 -14.93 1.04
C ALA A 33 11.97 -13.68 0.23
N VAL A 34 11.17 -12.61 0.30
CA VAL A 34 11.47 -11.33 -0.36
C VAL A 34 12.74 -10.71 0.22
N LYS A 35 12.84 -10.67 1.56
CA LYS A 35 14.03 -10.13 2.24
C LYS A 35 15.30 -10.88 1.89
N GLU A 36 15.23 -12.20 1.76
CA GLU A 36 16.40 -12.99 1.41
C GLU A 36 16.89 -12.69 -0.01
N ARG A 37 15.99 -12.60 -0.98
CA ARG A 37 16.35 -12.25 -2.36
C ARG A 37 16.90 -10.82 -2.46
N LEU A 38 16.28 -9.86 -1.76
CA LEU A 38 16.78 -8.49 -1.67
C LEU A 38 18.16 -8.41 -1.01
N ARG A 39 18.41 -9.20 0.05
CA ARG A 39 19.70 -9.27 0.72
C ARG A 39 20.80 -9.75 -0.24
N ILE A 40 20.54 -10.81 -1.00
CA ILE A 40 21.51 -11.33 -1.98
C ILE A 40 21.85 -10.25 -3.03
N ALA A 41 20.84 -9.57 -3.58
CA ALA A 41 21.03 -8.51 -4.57
C ALA A 41 21.83 -7.33 -4.00
N LEU A 42 21.49 -6.91 -2.78
CA LEU A 42 22.16 -5.83 -2.06
C LEU A 42 23.64 -6.16 -1.79
N GLU A 43 23.93 -7.35 -1.29
CA GLU A 43 25.30 -7.80 -1.02
C GLU A 43 26.17 -7.85 -2.27
N ALA A 44 25.64 -8.40 -3.38
CA ALA A 44 26.36 -8.44 -4.65
C ALA A 44 26.66 -7.02 -5.16
N SER A 45 25.63 -6.18 -5.15
CA SER A 45 25.72 -4.79 -5.59
C SER A 45 26.69 -3.96 -4.74
N LEU A 46 26.79 -4.21 -3.42
CA LEU A 46 27.77 -3.57 -2.54
C LEU A 46 29.20 -4.03 -2.83
N LYS A 47 29.43 -5.33 -3.00
CA LYS A 47 30.77 -5.90 -3.29
C LYS A 47 31.34 -5.39 -4.60
N GLU A 48 30.48 -5.19 -5.59
CA GLU A 48 30.86 -4.74 -6.93
C GLU A 48 30.90 -3.20 -7.08
N GLY A 49 30.44 -2.46 -6.07
CA GLY A 49 30.40 -0.99 -6.11
C GLY A 49 29.50 -0.41 -7.21
N ARG A 50 28.44 -1.13 -7.58
CA ARG A 50 27.47 -0.74 -8.63
C ARG A 50 26.09 -0.43 -8.04
N PRO A 51 25.19 0.25 -8.77
CA PRO A 51 23.79 0.35 -8.36
C PRO A 51 23.12 -1.02 -8.26
N LEU A 52 22.00 -1.07 -7.53
CA LEU A 52 21.08 -2.19 -7.60
C LEU A 52 20.41 -2.22 -8.97
N ASP A 53 20.09 -3.41 -9.46
CA ASP A 53 19.20 -3.55 -10.61
C ASP A 53 17.86 -2.90 -10.28
N HIS A 54 17.15 -2.38 -11.29
CA HIS A 54 15.86 -1.76 -11.08
C HIS A 54 14.88 -2.76 -10.44
N LEU A 55 14.12 -2.31 -9.44
CA LEU A 55 13.21 -3.15 -8.67
C LEU A 55 11.74 -2.79 -8.92
N LEU A 56 10.89 -3.80 -9.08
CA LEU A 56 9.43 -3.64 -9.11
C LEU A 56 8.80 -4.35 -7.91
N PHE A 57 8.23 -3.56 -6.99
CA PHE A 57 7.43 -4.08 -5.89
C PHE A 57 5.94 -4.10 -6.25
N SER A 58 5.30 -5.25 -6.08
CA SER A 58 3.87 -5.40 -6.25
C SER A 58 3.20 -5.93 -4.98
N GLY A 59 1.97 -5.50 -4.73
CA GLY A 59 1.15 -6.03 -3.64
C GLY A 59 0.20 -4.98 -3.05
N PRO A 60 -0.77 -5.41 -2.22
CA PRO A 60 -1.74 -4.53 -1.55
C PRO A 60 -1.12 -3.27 -0.89
N PRO A 61 -1.91 -2.20 -0.72
CA PRO A 61 -1.46 -1.02 0.01
C PRO A 61 -1.10 -1.37 1.46
N GLY A 62 -0.18 -0.60 2.05
CA GLY A 62 0.18 -0.74 3.48
C GLY A 62 1.09 -1.92 3.85
N LEU A 63 1.54 -2.74 2.89
CA LEU A 63 2.45 -3.89 3.15
C LEU A 63 3.93 -3.53 3.32
N GLY A 64 4.32 -2.26 3.08
CA GLY A 64 5.70 -1.78 3.28
C GLY A 64 6.56 -1.67 2.01
N LYS A 65 5.96 -1.52 0.81
CA LYS A 65 6.71 -1.32 -0.45
C LYS A 65 7.66 -0.11 -0.40
N THR A 66 7.13 1.06 -0.06
CA THR A 66 7.92 2.31 0.11
C THR A 66 8.98 2.15 1.19
N THR A 67 8.64 1.48 2.29
CA THR A 67 9.57 1.19 3.39
C THR A 67 10.73 0.29 2.93
N LEU A 68 10.48 -0.79 2.18
CA LEU A 68 11.54 -1.63 1.63
C LEU A 68 12.45 -0.84 0.69
N ALA A 69 11.88 -0.02 -0.19
CA ALA A 69 12.66 0.82 -1.09
C ALA A 69 13.59 1.79 -0.31
N ALA A 70 13.06 2.41 0.75
CA ALA A 70 13.84 3.28 1.63
C ALA A 70 14.97 2.52 2.35
N ILE A 71 14.69 1.29 2.82
CA ILE A 71 15.70 0.42 3.42
C ILE A 71 16.80 0.10 2.40
N MET A 72 16.46 -0.20 1.13
CA MET A 72 17.48 -0.47 0.11
C MET A 72 18.42 0.72 -0.09
N ALA A 73 17.88 1.94 -0.10
CA ALA A 73 18.69 3.16 -0.18
C ALA A 73 19.57 3.35 1.07
N ALA A 74 19.01 3.14 2.25
CA ALA A 74 19.70 3.30 3.52
C ALA A 74 20.86 2.30 3.69
N GLU A 75 20.64 1.02 3.37
CA GLU A 75 21.66 -0.03 3.41
C GLU A 75 22.78 0.21 2.38
N LYS A 76 22.46 0.88 1.27
CA LYS A 76 23.43 1.35 0.28
C LYS A 76 24.17 2.63 0.68
N GLY A 77 23.68 3.35 1.67
CA GLY A 77 24.21 4.67 2.06
C GLY A 77 24.03 5.76 0.99
N VAL A 78 22.97 5.66 0.19
CA VAL A 78 22.67 6.60 -0.93
C VAL A 78 21.38 7.36 -0.68
N SER A 79 21.12 8.40 -1.49
CA SER A 79 19.90 9.20 -1.33
C SER A 79 18.67 8.41 -1.78
N PHE A 80 17.55 8.65 -1.09
CA PHE A 80 16.25 8.13 -1.45
C PHE A 80 15.37 9.27 -1.98
N ARG A 81 15.00 9.21 -3.27
CA ARG A 81 14.12 10.19 -3.91
C ARG A 81 12.77 9.55 -4.16
N VAL A 82 11.70 10.15 -3.65
CA VAL A 82 10.33 9.59 -3.72
C VAL A 82 9.45 10.49 -4.58
N THR A 83 8.67 9.87 -5.46
CA THR A 83 7.54 10.48 -6.15
C THR A 83 6.42 9.44 -6.34
N SER A 84 5.32 9.83 -6.96
CA SER A 84 4.26 8.92 -7.40
C SER A 84 3.99 9.09 -8.89
N GLY A 85 3.46 8.05 -9.53
CA GLY A 85 3.05 8.06 -10.94
C GLY A 85 2.12 9.24 -11.25
N PRO A 86 1.04 9.47 -10.46
CA PRO A 86 0.14 10.61 -10.64
C PRO A 86 0.79 11.98 -10.41
N ALA A 87 1.90 12.07 -9.68
CA ALA A 87 2.61 13.33 -9.49
C ALA A 87 3.48 13.72 -10.69
N LEU A 88 3.69 12.81 -11.65
CA LEU A 88 4.48 13.03 -12.86
C LEU A 88 3.55 13.24 -14.06
N ASP A 89 3.09 14.48 -14.24
CA ASP A 89 2.13 14.83 -15.29
C ASP A 89 2.77 14.92 -16.68
N ARG A 90 4.03 15.41 -16.75
CA ARG A 90 4.70 15.72 -18.01
C ARG A 90 6.14 15.20 -18.03
N PRO A 91 6.70 14.92 -19.23
CA PRO A 91 8.09 14.48 -19.37
C PRO A 91 9.12 15.39 -18.68
N GLY A 92 8.84 16.70 -18.63
CA GLY A 92 9.69 17.68 -17.95
C GLY A 92 9.80 17.46 -16.44
N ASP A 93 8.75 16.96 -15.79
CA ASP A 93 8.75 16.73 -14.34
C ASP A 93 9.70 15.57 -13.99
N LEU A 94 9.63 14.49 -14.78
CA LEU A 94 10.55 13.36 -14.67
C LEU A 94 11.99 13.79 -15.01
N ALA A 95 12.19 14.55 -16.08
CA ALA A 95 13.50 15.07 -16.48
C ALA A 95 14.17 15.90 -15.38
N ALA A 96 13.40 16.75 -14.70
CA ALA A 96 13.90 17.57 -13.59
C ALA A 96 14.38 16.72 -12.40
N ILE A 97 13.70 15.60 -12.12
CA ILE A 97 14.12 14.71 -11.03
C ILE A 97 15.36 13.91 -11.44
N LEU A 98 15.33 13.27 -12.62
CA LEU A 98 16.42 12.42 -13.10
C LEU A 98 17.74 13.19 -13.25
N SER A 99 17.69 14.43 -13.74
CA SER A 99 18.87 15.30 -13.89
C SER A 99 19.52 15.71 -12.56
N ASN A 100 18.81 15.59 -11.44
CA ASN A 100 19.32 15.92 -10.10
C ASN A 100 19.74 14.69 -9.28
N LEU A 101 19.59 13.47 -9.82
CA LEU A 101 20.04 12.26 -9.14
C LEU A 101 21.56 12.27 -9.00
N GLN A 102 22.05 11.64 -7.93
CA GLN A 102 23.45 11.34 -7.74
C GLN A 102 23.75 9.88 -8.11
N PRO A 103 25.03 9.52 -8.38
CA PRO A 103 25.40 8.14 -8.64
C PRO A 103 24.92 7.19 -7.54
N GLN A 104 24.30 6.09 -7.97
CA GLN A 104 23.70 5.03 -7.14
C GLN A 104 22.46 5.43 -6.33
N ASP A 105 21.93 6.66 -6.47
CA ASP A 105 20.69 7.05 -5.80
C ASP A 105 19.54 6.09 -6.13
N VAL A 106 18.64 5.93 -5.16
CA VAL A 106 17.40 5.18 -5.34
C VAL A 106 16.28 6.15 -5.67
N PHE A 107 15.70 6.00 -6.86
CA PHE A 107 14.56 6.78 -7.31
C PHE A 107 13.29 5.92 -7.25
N PHE A 108 12.38 6.26 -6.37
CA PHE A 108 11.15 5.52 -6.10
C PHE A 108 9.93 6.21 -6.72
N ILE A 109 9.14 5.43 -7.47
CA ILE A 109 7.86 5.87 -8.04
C ILE A 109 6.76 4.96 -7.49
N ASP A 110 5.96 5.47 -6.55
CA ASP A 110 4.74 4.77 -6.13
C ASP A 110 3.68 4.85 -7.22
N GLU A 111 2.78 3.88 -7.25
CA GLU A 111 1.74 3.77 -8.29
C GLU A 111 2.29 3.93 -9.71
N ILE A 112 3.44 3.32 -10.01
CA ILE A 112 4.15 3.48 -11.29
C ILE A 112 3.28 3.15 -12.52
N HIS A 113 2.27 2.29 -12.33
CA HIS A 113 1.27 1.94 -13.34
C HIS A 113 0.35 3.09 -13.77
N ARG A 114 0.38 4.23 -13.06
CA ARG A 114 -0.40 5.44 -13.36
C ARG A 114 0.41 6.50 -14.10
N LEU A 115 1.65 6.20 -14.48
CA LEU A 115 2.44 7.11 -15.30
C LEU A 115 1.69 7.41 -16.62
N PRO A 116 1.59 8.69 -17.03
CA PRO A 116 1.16 9.02 -18.37
C PRO A 116 2.11 8.38 -19.38
N ARG A 117 1.56 7.86 -20.49
CA ARG A 117 2.35 7.20 -21.53
C ARG A 117 3.54 8.03 -22.02
N ALA A 118 3.36 9.35 -22.16
CA ALA A 118 4.44 10.25 -22.56
C ALA A 118 5.60 10.31 -21.55
N VAL A 119 5.31 10.19 -20.25
CA VAL A 119 6.32 10.16 -19.19
C VAL A 119 6.98 8.78 -19.14
N GLU A 120 6.19 7.72 -19.29
CA GLU A 120 6.68 6.34 -19.35
C GLU A 120 7.68 6.13 -20.49
N GLU A 121 7.40 6.66 -21.68
CA GLU A 121 8.29 6.57 -22.85
C GLU A 121 9.64 7.28 -22.62
N VAL A 122 9.67 8.35 -21.82
CA VAL A 122 10.92 9.03 -21.43
C VAL A 122 11.73 8.22 -20.40
N LEU A 123 11.06 7.38 -19.60
CA LEU A 123 11.71 6.58 -18.58
C LEU A 123 12.52 5.41 -19.17
N TYR A 124 12.16 4.91 -20.35
CA TYR A 124 12.83 3.77 -20.98
C TYR A 124 14.33 3.97 -21.23
N PRO A 125 14.79 5.00 -21.97
CA PRO A 125 16.22 5.24 -22.18
C PRO A 125 16.94 5.58 -20.88
N ALA A 126 16.24 6.18 -19.90
CA ALA A 126 16.82 6.47 -18.59
C ALA A 126 17.12 5.20 -17.79
N MET A 127 16.31 4.15 -17.94
CA MET A 127 16.53 2.83 -17.31
C MET A 127 17.55 1.97 -18.05
N GLU A 128 17.52 1.97 -19.39
CA GLU A 128 18.35 1.07 -20.21
C GLU A 128 19.77 1.61 -20.40
N ASP A 129 19.86 2.87 -20.83
CA ASP A 129 21.09 3.48 -21.29
C ASP A 129 21.61 4.56 -20.34
N PHE A 130 20.84 4.91 -19.30
CA PHE A 130 21.08 6.06 -18.43
C PHE A 130 21.19 7.36 -19.24
N GLN A 131 20.29 7.54 -20.20
CA GLN A 131 20.24 8.72 -21.06
C GLN A 131 18.85 9.35 -21.06
N LEU A 132 18.82 10.67 -21.23
CA LEU A 132 17.60 11.45 -21.29
C LEU A 132 17.62 12.33 -22.53
N ASP A 133 16.61 12.19 -23.39
CA ASP A 133 16.42 13.06 -24.54
C ASP A 133 15.51 14.24 -24.16
N VAL A 134 16.05 15.47 -24.21
CA VAL A 134 15.36 16.70 -23.85
C VAL A 134 15.21 17.59 -25.07
N VAL A 135 13.97 18.00 -25.36
CA VAL A 135 13.69 18.94 -26.45
C VAL A 135 13.87 20.37 -25.95
N LEU A 136 14.85 21.08 -26.50
CA LEU A 136 15.11 22.50 -26.26
C LEU A 136 14.49 23.36 -27.36
N GLY A 137 13.73 24.39 -26.95
CA GLY A 137 13.06 25.33 -27.85
C GLY A 137 11.60 24.98 -28.15
N LYS A 138 10.95 25.73 -29.04
CA LYS A 138 9.55 25.53 -29.46
C LYS A 138 9.44 25.63 -30.98
N GLY A 139 8.57 24.81 -31.57
CA GLY A 139 8.28 24.86 -33.00
C GLY A 139 9.35 24.20 -33.88
N PRO A 140 9.44 24.55 -35.17
CA PRO A 140 10.33 23.90 -36.15
C PRO A 140 11.83 24.02 -35.85
N THR A 141 12.22 24.91 -34.93
CA THR A 141 13.60 25.13 -34.51
C THR A 141 13.96 24.37 -33.23
N ALA A 142 13.04 23.58 -32.68
CA ALA A 142 13.31 22.76 -31.50
C ALA A 142 14.40 21.72 -31.81
N GLN A 143 15.39 21.64 -30.94
CA GLN A 143 16.48 20.67 -31.03
C GLN A 143 16.37 19.65 -29.91
N SER A 144 16.53 18.36 -30.24
CA SER A 144 16.65 17.32 -29.22
C SER A 144 18.10 17.23 -28.79
N ILE A 145 18.37 17.44 -27.51
CA ILE A 145 19.68 17.19 -26.91
C ILE A 145 19.61 15.94 -26.05
N ARG A 146 20.70 15.18 -26.03
CA ARG A 146 20.84 14.02 -25.17
C ARG A 146 21.70 14.37 -23.96
N ILE A 147 21.21 14.01 -22.78
CA ILE A 147 21.88 14.24 -21.50
C ILE A 147 22.20 12.87 -20.89
N ASP A 148 23.46 12.65 -20.51
CA ASP A 148 23.86 11.47 -19.77
C ASP A 148 23.42 11.60 -18.30
N LEU A 149 22.82 10.56 -17.77
CA LEU A 149 22.41 10.44 -16.38
C LEU A 149 23.44 9.65 -15.58
N PRO A 150 23.59 9.93 -14.28
CA PRO A 150 24.33 9.03 -13.42
C PRO A 150 23.60 7.68 -13.34
N ARG A 151 24.36 6.59 -13.17
CA ARG A 151 23.75 5.28 -12.94
C ARG A 151 23.00 5.29 -11.61
N PHE A 152 21.71 4.99 -11.63
CA PHE A 152 20.81 5.01 -10.47
C PHE A 152 20.00 3.72 -10.40
N THR A 153 19.25 3.52 -9.30
CA THR A 153 18.31 2.42 -9.17
C THR A 153 16.88 2.96 -9.16
N LEU A 154 16.10 2.67 -10.21
CA LEU A 154 14.66 2.87 -10.19
C LEU A 154 13.98 1.79 -9.34
N VAL A 155 13.06 2.20 -8.46
CA VAL A 155 12.15 1.31 -7.73
C VAL A 155 10.71 1.70 -8.04
N GLY A 156 10.00 0.85 -8.77
CA GLY A 156 8.57 1.01 -9.03
C GLY A 156 7.74 0.30 -7.97
N ALA A 157 6.63 0.90 -7.52
CA ALA A 157 5.63 0.22 -6.70
C ALA A 157 4.25 0.22 -7.36
N THR A 158 3.52 -0.88 -7.22
CA THR A 158 2.16 -1.03 -7.74
C THR A 158 1.31 -1.93 -6.84
N THR A 159 -0.01 -1.77 -6.88
CA THR A 159 -0.94 -2.70 -6.21
C THR A 159 -0.96 -4.05 -6.89
N ARG A 160 -0.83 -4.07 -8.22
CA ARG A 160 -0.90 -5.27 -9.06
C ARG A 160 0.14 -5.19 -10.17
N LYS A 161 0.97 -6.22 -10.29
CA LYS A 161 1.98 -6.34 -11.36
C LYS A 161 1.38 -6.21 -12.76
N GLY A 162 0.17 -6.77 -12.98
CA GLY A 162 -0.53 -6.71 -14.26
C GLY A 162 -1.03 -5.32 -14.69
N LYS A 163 -1.04 -4.32 -13.79
CA LYS A 163 -1.34 -2.93 -14.18
C LYS A 163 -0.14 -2.24 -14.87
N VAL A 164 1.07 -2.78 -14.74
CA VAL A 164 2.28 -2.23 -15.37
C VAL A 164 2.39 -2.77 -16.79
N THR A 165 2.67 -1.88 -17.76
CA THR A 165 2.83 -2.26 -19.17
C THR A 165 3.96 -3.28 -19.32
N ALA A 166 3.88 -4.16 -20.32
CA ALA A 166 4.97 -5.11 -20.58
C ALA A 166 6.32 -4.41 -20.87
N PRO A 167 6.38 -3.37 -21.73
CA PRO A 167 7.64 -2.66 -21.97
C PRO A 167 8.30 -2.11 -20.72
N LEU A 168 7.54 -1.45 -19.83
CA LEU A 168 8.11 -0.92 -18.60
C LEU A 168 8.53 -2.04 -17.64
N ARG A 169 7.71 -3.07 -17.52
CA ARG A 169 7.96 -4.20 -16.63
C ARG A 169 9.24 -4.96 -16.99
N ASP A 170 9.47 -5.21 -18.26
CA ASP A 170 10.59 -6.03 -18.73
C ASP A 170 11.96 -5.37 -18.49
N ARG A 171 12.00 -4.08 -18.10
CA ARG A 171 13.19 -3.31 -17.73
C ARG A 171 13.55 -3.41 -16.24
N PHE A 172 12.73 -4.06 -15.42
CA PHE A 172 13.05 -4.33 -14.02
C PHE A 172 13.85 -5.63 -13.91
N GLY A 173 15.06 -5.56 -13.36
CA GLY A 173 15.91 -6.74 -13.13
C GLY A 173 15.47 -7.58 -11.93
N ILE A 174 14.74 -6.97 -10.98
CA ILE A 174 14.23 -7.65 -9.80
C ILE A 174 12.74 -7.33 -9.66
N GLU A 175 11.91 -8.37 -9.54
CA GLU A 175 10.47 -8.22 -9.34
C GLU A 175 10.05 -8.98 -8.09
N GLU A 176 9.49 -8.27 -7.11
CA GLU A 176 9.08 -8.86 -5.85
C GLU A 176 7.61 -8.58 -5.56
N LYS A 177 6.94 -9.61 -5.03
CA LYS A 177 5.54 -9.53 -4.61
C LYS A 177 5.49 -9.60 -3.09
N LEU A 178 4.94 -8.57 -2.46
CA LEU A 178 4.65 -8.56 -1.04
C LEU A 178 3.27 -9.18 -0.83
N ASP A 179 3.22 -10.20 0.00
CA ASP A 179 1.97 -10.85 0.40
C ASP A 179 1.49 -10.33 1.76
N TYR A 180 0.25 -10.66 2.11
CA TYR A 180 -0.32 -10.32 3.41
C TYR A 180 0.48 -10.94 4.57
N TYR A 181 0.47 -10.27 5.71
CA TYR A 181 1.23 -10.70 6.89
C TYR A 181 0.44 -11.72 7.69
N GLU A 182 1.17 -12.67 8.28
CA GLU A 182 0.60 -13.58 9.26
C GLU A 182 0.31 -12.85 10.58
N PRO A 183 -0.74 -13.23 11.33
CA PRO A 183 -1.10 -12.58 12.59
C PRO A 183 0.06 -12.51 13.59
N ALA A 184 0.89 -13.55 13.66
CA ALA A 184 2.06 -13.59 14.53
C ALA A 184 3.10 -12.50 14.19
N ASP A 185 3.32 -12.24 12.89
CA ASP A 185 4.22 -11.18 12.45
C ASP A 185 3.63 -9.79 12.74
N LEU A 186 2.32 -9.61 12.58
CA LEU A 186 1.65 -8.35 12.95
C LEU A 186 1.72 -8.08 14.46
N ALA A 187 1.50 -9.09 15.30
CA ALA A 187 1.65 -8.95 16.75
C ALA A 187 3.09 -8.58 17.16
N ARG A 188 4.09 -9.05 16.41
CA ARG A 188 5.49 -8.63 16.60
C ARG A 188 5.72 -7.18 16.15
N ILE A 189 5.11 -6.77 15.03
CA ILE A 189 5.15 -5.38 14.55
C ILE A 189 4.52 -4.45 15.58
N ILE A 190 3.33 -4.77 16.10
CA ILE A 190 2.62 -4.00 17.12
C ILE A 190 3.48 -3.85 18.39
N ARG A 191 4.05 -4.94 18.90
CA ARG A 191 4.95 -4.89 20.07
C ARG A 191 6.21 -4.07 19.84
N ARG A 192 6.79 -4.12 18.64
CA ARG A 192 7.93 -3.26 18.28
C ARG A 192 7.51 -1.79 18.26
N SER A 193 6.38 -1.49 17.62
CA SER A 193 5.86 -0.12 17.51
C SER A 193 5.48 0.46 18.86
N SER A 194 4.93 -0.35 19.78
CA SER A 194 4.55 0.11 21.12
C SER A 194 5.76 0.58 21.94
N VAL A 195 6.90 -0.12 21.81
CA VAL A 195 8.17 0.29 22.44
C VAL A 195 8.65 1.63 21.87
N ILE A 196 8.57 1.82 20.55
CA ILE A 196 8.96 3.10 19.90
C ILE A 196 8.05 4.24 20.36
N MET A 197 6.76 3.98 20.54
CA MET A 197 5.77 4.95 21.01
C MET A 197 5.78 5.17 22.52
N GLY A 198 6.60 4.41 23.27
CA GLY A 198 6.67 4.51 24.73
C GLY A 198 5.40 4.04 25.45
N VAL A 199 4.63 3.12 24.86
CA VAL A 199 3.42 2.55 25.47
C VAL A 199 3.59 1.07 25.77
N GLU A 200 3.18 0.66 26.98
CA GLU A 200 3.16 -0.74 27.39
C GLU A 200 1.92 -1.43 26.81
N ILE A 201 2.12 -2.62 26.24
CA ILE A 201 1.03 -3.44 25.66
C ILE A 201 1.15 -4.88 26.12
N ALA A 202 0.04 -5.45 26.59
CA ALA A 202 -0.06 -6.86 26.93
C ALA A 202 0.01 -7.74 25.67
N PRO A 203 0.61 -8.95 25.72
CA PRO A 203 0.66 -9.86 24.58
C PRO A 203 -0.71 -10.14 23.96
N GLN A 204 -1.74 -10.36 24.78
CA GLN A 204 -3.11 -10.65 24.34
C GLN A 204 -3.71 -9.46 23.58
N ALA A 205 -3.46 -8.23 24.04
CA ALA A 205 -3.90 -7.03 23.34
C ALA A 205 -3.21 -6.88 21.98
N ALA A 206 -1.90 -7.18 21.91
CA ALA A 206 -1.17 -7.17 20.63
C ALA A 206 -1.71 -8.22 19.65
N ASP A 207 -2.06 -9.41 20.13
CA ASP A 207 -2.66 -10.48 19.31
C ASP A 207 -4.08 -10.10 18.85
N LEU A 208 -4.89 -9.46 19.71
CA LEU A 208 -6.21 -8.94 19.36
C LEU A 208 -6.12 -7.87 18.25
N LEU A 209 -5.24 -6.88 18.41
CA LEU A 209 -5.01 -5.86 17.40
C LEU A 209 -4.52 -6.49 16.09
N ALA A 210 -3.58 -7.45 16.16
CA ALA A 210 -3.09 -8.17 14.99
C ALA A 210 -4.21 -8.89 14.22
N GLY A 211 -5.13 -9.55 14.94
CA GLY A 211 -6.31 -10.20 14.38
C GLY A 211 -7.22 -9.24 13.59
N ARG A 212 -7.33 -7.99 14.06
CA ARG A 212 -8.16 -6.93 13.44
C ARG A 212 -7.39 -6.00 12.50
N SER A 213 -6.12 -6.30 12.21
CA SER A 213 -5.25 -5.46 11.38
C SER A 213 -5.38 -5.72 9.87
N ARG A 214 -6.36 -6.52 9.43
CA ARG A 214 -6.57 -6.90 8.02
C ARG A 214 -5.28 -7.34 7.32
N ARG A 215 -4.46 -8.10 8.06
CA ARG A 215 -3.15 -8.63 7.61
C ARG A 215 -2.15 -7.57 7.09
N THR A 216 -2.28 -6.31 7.55
CA THR A 216 -1.56 -5.17 7.00
C THR A 216 -0.84 -4.37 8.10
N PRO A 217 0.49 -4.19 8.04
CA PRO A 217 1.26 -3.44 9.03
C PRO A 217 0.81 -2.00 9.25
N ARG A 218 0.43 -1.30 8.17
CA ARG A 218 -0.10 0.08 8.27
C ARG A 218 -1.34 0.14 9.17
N ILE A 219 -2.28 -0.78 8.98
CA ILE A 219 -3.52 -0.83 9.77
C ILE A 219 -3.17 -1.23 11.22
N ALA A 220 -2.27 -2.18 11.41
CA ALA A 220 -1.81 -2.58 12.75
C ALA A 220 -1.25 -1.41 13.56
N ASN A 221 -0.37 -0.60 12.96
CA ASN A 221 0.19 0.58 13.61
C ASN A 221 -0.88 1.67 13.85
N ARG A 222 -1.80 1.89 12.91
CA ARG A 222 -2.92 2.84 13.10
C ARG A 222 -3.84 2.44 14.23
N LEU A 223 -4.18 1.15 14.33
CA LEU A 223 -4.95 0.61 15.44
C LEU A 223 -4.21 0.80 16.77
N LEU A 224 -2.92 0.50 16.81
CA LEU A 224 -2.10 0.73 18.00
C LEU A 224 -2.10 2.20 18.44
N SER A 225 -1.94 3.16 17.51
CA SER A 225 -2.02 4.59 17.85
C SER A 225 -3.37 4.96 18.45
N ARG A 226 -4.48 4.50 17.85
CA ARG A 226 -5.83 4.77 18.36
C ARG A 226 -6.06 4.16 19.75
N VAL A 227 -5.65 2.90 19.93
CA VAL A 227 -5.81 2.21 21.22
C VAL A 227 -4.91 2.81 22.30
N ARG A 228 -3.71 3.28 21.96
CA ARG A 228 -2.88 4.08 22.87
C ARG A 228 -3.62 5.34 23.30
N ASP A 229 -4.16 6.11 22.35
CA ASP A 229 -4.83 7.37 22.67
C ASP A 229 -6.04 7.14 23.59
N TYR A 230 -6.79 6.05 23.34
CA TYR A 230 -7.83 5.60 24.25
C TYR A 230 -7.28 5.23 25.64
N ALA A 231 -6.22 4.42 25.71
CA ALA A 231 -5.66 3.95 26.97
C ALA A 231 -5.12 5.11 27.84
N VAL A 232 -4.53 6.13 27.21
CA VAL A 232 -4.05 7.35 27.88
C VAL A 232 -5.23 8.21 28.36
N ALA A 233 -6.28 8.34 27.54
CA ALA A 233 -7.40 9.23 27.85
C ALA A 233 -8.40 8.63 28.83
N ARG A 234 -8.59 7.30 28.83
CA ARG A 234 -9.72 6.63 29.49
C ARG A 234 -9.36 5.39 30.31
N ALA A 235 -8.11 4.93 30.28
CA ALA A 235 -7.67 3.76 31.03
C ALA A 235 -6.45 4.09 31.92
N SER A 236 -5.61 3.08 32.19
CA SER A 236 -4.42 3.19 33.05
C SER A 236 -3.17 3.71 32.33
N GLY A 237 -3.25 4.00 31.03
CA GLY A 237 -2.09 4.26 30.17
C GLY A 237 -1.38 2.99 29.68
N VAL A 238 -1.78 1.80 30.13
CA VAL A 238 -1.32 0.49 29.65
C VAL A 238 -2.39 -0.10 28.73
N ILE A 239 -1.97 -0.68 27.60
CA ILE A 239 -2.86 -1.36 26.66
C ILE A 239 -2.99 -2.83 27.08
N ASP A 240 -3.95 -3.14 27.94
CA ASP A 240 -4.38 -4.52 28.22
C ASP A 240 -5.48 -4.97 27.25
N GLU A 241 -5.89 -6.25 27.34
CA GLU A 241 -6.89 -6.84 26.44
C GLU A 241 -8.22 -6.10 26.50
N LYS A 242 -8.68 -5.76 27.70
CA LYS A 242 -9.94 -5.06 27.93
C LYS A 242 -9.91 -3.64 27.35
N ALA A 243 -8.85 -2.88 27.63
CA ALA A 243 -8.68 -1.54 27.07
C ALA A 243 -8.61 -1.56 25.54
N ALA A 244 -8.00 -2.59 24.95
CA ALA A 244 -7.97 -2.77 23.51
C ALA A 244 -9.37 -3.09 22.95
N GLU A 245 -10.14 -3.97 23.57
CA GLU A 245 -11.52 -4.28 23.17
C GLU A 245 -12.43 -3.04 23.22
N GLU A 246 -12.42 -2.32 24.36
CA GLU A 246 -13.23 -1.11 24.55
C GLU A 246 -12.82 0.00 23.57
N ALA A 247 -11.52 0.14 23.28
CA ALA A 247 -11.04 1.07 22.28
C ALA A 247 -11.54 0.71 20.87
N LEU A 248 -11.40 -0.57 20.48
CA LEU A 248 -11.84 -1.04 19.16
C LEU A 248 -13.34 -0.86 18.97
N GLU A 249 -14.15 -1.08 20.01
CA GLU A 249 -15.59 -0.81 19.99
C GLU A 249 -15.87 0.69 19.78
N VAL A 250 -15.19 1.57 20.52
CA VAL A 250 -15.34 3.03 20.37
C VAL A 250 -14.94 3.53 18.99
N PHE A 251 -13.90 2.94 18.39
CA PHE A 251 -13.48 3.26 17.01
C PHE A 251 -14.24 2.46 15.95
N GLU A 252 -15.29 1.74 16.35
CA GLU A 252 -16.17 0.97 15.48
C GLU A 252 -15.41 -0.03 14.58
N VAL A 253 -14.42 -0.73 15.13
CA VAL A 253 -13.64 -1.77 14.45
C VAL A 253 -14.13 -3.15 14.91
N ASP A 254 -14.73 -3.91 14.00
CA ASP A 254 -15.30 -5.21 14.35
C ASP A 254 -14.27 -6.34 14.47
N GLU A 255 -14.76 -7.56 14.71
CA GLU A 255 -13.94 -8.76 14.91
C GLU A 255 -13.09 -9.14 13.68
N LEU A 256 -13.52 -8.78 12.47
CA LEU A 256 -12.75 -8.99 11.24
C LEU A 256 -11.82 -7.81 10.94
N GLY A 257 -11.86 -6.76 11.77
CA GLY A 257 -11.10 -5.54 11.59
C GLY A 257 -11.73 -4.54 10.62
N LEU A 258 -12.98 -4.75 10.20
CA LEU A 258 -13.67 -3.84 9.30
C LEU A 258 -14.04 -2.56 10.05
N ASP A 259 -13.82 -1.43 9.40
CA ASP A 259 -14.27 -0.14 9.92
C ASP A 259 -15.68 0.20 9.41
N LYS A 260 -16.14 1.40 9.77
CA LYS A 260 -17.44 1.92 9.38
C LYS A 260 -17.68 1.90 7.88
N VAL A 261 -16.67 2.19 7.06
CA VAL A 261 -16.83 2.28 5.60
C VAL A 261 -16.89 0.89 4.98
N ASP A 262 -16.07 -0.04 5.44
CA ASP A 262 -16.16 -1.45 5.04
C ASP A 262 -17.56 -2.01 5.30
N ARG A 263 -18.10 -1.79 6.52
CA ARG A 263 -19.46 -2.23 6.86
C ARG A 263 -20.52 -1.50 6.04
N ALA A 264 -20.39 -0.20 5.82
CA ALA A 264 -21.30 0.56 4.96
C ALA A 264 -21.31 0.03 3.51
N ILE A 265 -20.16 -0.43 2.98
CA ILE A 265 -20.07 -1.09 1.68
C ILE A 265 -20.88 -2.40 1.68
N LEU A 266 -20.67 -3.26 2.67
CA LEU A 266 -21.39 -4.54 2.76
C LEU A 266 -22.89 -4.32 2.96
N GLU A 267 -23.28 -3.43 3.87
CA GLU A 267 -24.67 -3.03 4.11
C GLU A 267 -25.32 -2.44 2.86
N ALA A 268 -24.62 -1.60 2.10
CA ALA A 268 -25.14 -1.07 0.85
C ALA A 268 -25.42 -2.20 -0.15
N ILE A 269 -24.48 -3.12 -0.34
CA ILE A 269 -24.66 -4.26 -1.26
C ILE A 269 -25.82 -5.13 -0.80
N VAL A 270 -25.88 -5.49 0.48
CA VAL A 270 -26.88 -6.43 1.02
C VAL A 270 -28.25 -5.79 1.14
N HIS A 271 -28.39 -4.66 1.84
CA HIS A 271 -29.68 -4.05 2.15
C HIS A 271 -30.22 -3.17 1.03
N ARG A 272 -29.37 -2.38 0.36
CA ARG A 272 -29.83 -1.42 -0.65
C ARG A 272 -29.90 -2.03 -2.05
N PHE A 273 -28.99 -2.95 -2.36
CA PHE A 273 -28.90 -3.60 -3.68
C PHE A 273 -29.27 -5.09 -3.65
N GLY A 274 -29.82 -5.61 -2.55
CA GLY A 274 -30.36 -6.96 -2.46
C GLY A 274 -29.32 -8.07 -2.68
N GLY A 275 -28.05 -7.82 -2.33
CA GLY A 275 -26.93 -8.72 -2.58
C GLY A 275 -26.13 -8.43 -3.87
N GLY A 276 -26.57 -7.45 -4.67
CA GLY A 276 -25.97 -7.08 -5.94
C GLY A 276 -26.53 -7.85 -7.15
N PRO A 277 -25.94 -7.69 -8.35
CA PRO A 277 -24.72 -6.94 -8.65
C PRO A 277 -24.91 -5.42 -8.67
N VAL A 278 -23.93 -4.67 -8.15
CA VAL A 278 -23.86 -3.20 -8.19
C VAL A 278 -22.56 -2.70 -8.82
N GLY A 279 -22.63 -1.67 -9.67
CA GLY A 279 -21.46 -1.04 -10.28
C GLY A 279 -20.60 -0.26 -9.28
N LEU A 280 -19.29 -0.12 -9.54
CA LEU A 280 -18.36 0.60 -8.64
C LEU A 280 -18.83 2.02 -8.34
N SER A 281 -19.20 2.77 -9.39
CA SER A 281 -19.61 4.16 -9.29
C SER A 281 -20.88 4.30 -8.43
N THR A 282 -21.87 3.45 -8.65
CA THR A 282 -23.10 3.43 -7.85
C THR A 282 -22.84 3.07 -6.39
N LEU A 283 -21.98 2.07 -6.16
CA LEU A 283 -21.61 1.66 -4.80
C LEU A 283 -20.86 2.76 -4.06
N ALA A 284 -19.88 3.39 -4.71
CA ALA A 284 -19.10 4.49 -4.17
C ALA A 284 -19.98 5.68 -3.78
N ILE A 285 -20.93 6.07 -4.65
CA ILE A 285 -21.93 7.11 -4.33
C ILE A 285 -22.78 6.71 -3.12
N ALA A 286 -23.19 5.44 -3.01
CA ALA A 286 -24.03 4.97 -1.91
C ALA A 286 -23.33 5.05 -0.54
N VAL A 287 -22.00 4.95 -0.51
CA VAL A 287 -21.21 5.02 0.73
C VAL A 287 -20.48 6.35 0.91
N GLY A 288 -20.62 7.29 -0.03
CA GLY A 288 -20.02 8.62 0.05
C GLY A 288 -18.50 8.65 -0.20
N GLU A 289 -17.98 7.67 -0.93
CA GLU A 289 -16.54 7.52 -1.23
C GLU A 289 -16.25 7.74 -2.72
N GLU A 290 -14.98 7.96 -3.06
CA GLU A 290 -14.55 7.94 -4.45
C GLU A 290 -14.46 6.51 -4.99
N PRO A 291 -14.82 6.26 -6.27
CA PRO A 291 -14.71 4.93 -6.89
C PRO A 291 -13.34 4.29 -6.71
N GLU A 292 -12.27 5.07 -6.88
CA GLU A 292 -10.90 4.61 -6.73
C GLU A 292 -10.58 4.19 -5.30
N THR A 293 -11.04 4.95 -4.30
CA THR A 293 -10.89 4.60 -2.88
C THR A 293 -11.58 3.28 -2.56
N VAL A 294 -12.82 3.09 -3.03
CA VAL A 294 -13.52 1.80 -2.84
C VAL A 294 -12.75 0.66 -3.50
N GLU A 295 -12.30 0.83 -4.75
CA GLU A 295 -11.65 -0.22 -5.51
C GLU A 295 -10.25 -0.60 -4.97
N ASP A 296 -9.42 0.38 -4.66
CA ASP A 296 -8.00 0.16 -4.36
C ASP A 296 -7.71 0.11 -2.84
N ALA A 297 -8.58 0.67 -1.98
CA ALA A 297 -8.39 0.64 -0.52
C ALA A 297 -9.24 -0.42 0.20
N TYR A 298 -10.55 -0.47 -0.02
CA TYR A 298 -11.46 -1.32 0.77
C TYR A 298 -11.73 -2.68 0.11
N GLU A 299 -12.07 -2.68 -1.18
CA GLU A 299 -12.43 -3.89 -1.92
C GLU A 299 -11.38 -5.01 -1.87
N PRO A 300 -10.05 -4.75 -1.86
CA PRO A 300 -9.05 -5.83 -1.80
C PRO A 300 -9.20 -6.72 -0.57
N PHE A 301 -9.49 -6.15 0.60
CA PHE A 301 -9.67 -6.93 1.83
C PHE A 301 -11.02 -7.65 1.84
N LEU A 302 -12.10 -6.97 1.42
CA LEU A 302 -13.44 -7.58 1.35
C LEU A 302 -13.51 -8.76 0.38
N LEU A 303 -12.77 -8.71 -0.74
CA LEU A 303 -12.62 -9.83 -1.66
C LEU A 303 -11.80 -10.96 -1.04
N GLN A 304 -10.70 -10.64 -0.36
CA GLN A 304 -9.82 -11.63 0.24
C GLN A 304 -10.48 -12.35 1.42
N SER A 305 -11.21 -11.65 2.27
CA SER A 305 -12.00 -12.23 3.37
C SER A 305 -13.23 -12.99 2.86
N GLY A 306 -13.50 -12.92 1.55
CA GLY A 306 -14.61 -13.61 0.92
C GLY A 306 -15.95 -13.03 1.28
N LEU A 307 -16.03 -11.77 1.73
CA LEU A 307 -17.28 -11.03 2.00
C LEU A 307 -17.86 -10.41 0.73
N MET A 308 -17.03 -10.21 -0.30
CA MET A 308 -17.44 -9.69 -1.59
C MET A 308 -16.94 -10.59 -2.72
N LYS A 309 -17.63 -10.56 -3.86
CA LYS A 309 -17.12 -11.07 -5.13
C LYS A 309 -17.33 -10.05 -6.26
N ARG A 310 -16.38 -10.03 -7.22
CA ARG A 310 -16.52 -9.29 -8.49
C ARG A 310 -17.15 -10.17 -9.55
N THR A 311 -18.11 -9.62 -10.29
CA THR A 311 -18.67 -10.22 -11.50
C THR A 311 -18.57 -9.22 -12.66
N PRO A 312 -18.73 -9.65 -13.92
CA PRO A 312 -18.81 -8.73 -15.06
C PRO A 312 -19.93 -7.68 -14.93
N ARG A 313 -20.97 -7.97 -14.14
CA ARG A 313 -22.13 -7.08 -13.93
C ARG A 313 -21.95 -6.12 -12.75
N GLY A 314 -20.95 -6.34 -11.89
CA GLY A 314 -20.76 -5.56 -10.67
C GLY A 314 -20.29 -6.38 -9.47
N ARG A 315 -20.26 -5.72 -8.30
CA ARG A 315 -19.91 -6.30 -7.00
C ARG A 315 -21.14 -6.97 -6.40
N MET A 316 -20.94 -8.13 -5.77
CA MET A 316 -21.98 -8.87 -5.09
C MET A 316 -21.51 -9.29 -3.70
N ALA A 317 -22.45 -9.39 -2.77
CA ALA A 317 -22.23 -9.98 -1.46
C ALA A 317 -22.10 -11.50 -1.61
N THR A 318 -21.31 -12.10 -0.74
CA THR A 318 -21.24 -13.55 -0.57
C THR A 318 -22.07 -13.99 0.62
N GLU A 319 -22.27 -15.29 0.81
CA GLU A 319 -22.93 -15.83 2.01
C GLU A 319 -22.24 -15.39 3.30
N HIS A 320 -20.90 -15.32 3.30
CA HIS A 320 -20.13 -14.84 4.45
C HIS A 320 -20.48 -13.41 4.84
N ALA A 321 -20.83 -12.55 3.87
CA ALA A 321 -21.25 -11.18 4.15
C ALA A 321 -22.58 -11.15 4.91
N TYR A 322 -23.55 -11.97 4.50
CA TYR A 322 -24.84 -12.07 5.19
C TYR A 322 -24.64 -12.56 6.62
N VAL A 323 -23.89 -13.66 6.80
CA VAL A 323 -23.59 -14.22 8.12
C VAL A 323 -22.89 -13.20 9.01
N HIS A 324 -21.91 -12.47 8.47
CA HIS A 324 -21.18 -11.43 9.21
C HIS A 324 -22.10 -10.27 9.62
N LEU A 325 -23.06 -9.88 8.78
CA LEU A 325 -24.07 -8.87 9.12
C LEU A 325 -25.22 -9.42 10.00
N GLY A 326 -25.16 -10.69 10.42
CA GLY A 326 -26.20 -11.32 11.24
C GLY A 326 -27.49 -11.64 10.48
N LEU A 327 -27.40 -11.90 9.18
CA LEU A 327 -28.52 -12.16 8.28
C LEU A 327 -28.47 -13.58 7.72
N ASP A 328 -29.64 -14.14 7.42
CA ASP A 328 -29.74 -15.39 6.67
C ASP A 328 -29.37 -15.17 5.20
N PRO A 329 -28.44 -15.97 4.63
CA PRO A 329 -28.12 -15.88 3.22
C PRO A 329 -29.34 -16.26 2.37
N PRO A 330 -29.55 -15.61 1.21
CA PRO A 330 -30.64 -15.96 0.31
C PRO A 330 -30.50 -17.42 -0.16
N ALA A 331 -31.61 -18.16 -0.14
CA ALA A 331 -31.65 -19.60 -0.44
C ALA A 331 -31.22 -19.98 -1.88
N ASP A 332 -31.02 -18.99 -2.76
CA ASP A 332 -30.51 -19.16 -4.12
C ASP A 332 -29.55 -18.01 -4.49
N PRO A 333 -28.22 -18.18 -4.35
CA PRO A 333 -27.24 -17.15 -4.68
C PRO A 333 -27.11 -16.88 -6.19
N GLN A 334 -27.71 -17.73 -7.02
CA GLN A 334 -27.70 -17.68 -8.48
C GLN A 334 -29.12 -17.93 -8.98
N GLY A 335 -30.00 -16.95 -8.76
CA GLY A 335 -31.36 -16.99 -9.29
C GLY A 335 -31.35 -17.52 -10.73
N LYS A 336 -32.08 -18.62 -10.93
CA LYS A 336 -32.29 -19.33 -12.20
C LYS A 336 -32.09 -18.42 -13.41
N LEU A 337 -31.09 -18.74 -14.23
CA LEU A 337 -31.14 -18.43 -15.66
C LEU A 337 -32.34 -19.21 -16.22
N ILE A 338 -33.49 -18.56 -16.30
CA ILE A 338 -34.59 -18.94 -17.19
C ILE A 338 -34.38 -18.13 -18.47
#